data_AF-T1KIB9-F1
#
_entry.id   AF-T1KIB9-F1
#
_cell.length_a   1.000
_cell.length_b   1.000
_cell.length_c   1.000
_cell.angle_alpha   90.00
_cell.angle_beta   90.00
_cell.angle_gamma   90.00
#
_symmetry.space_group_name_H-M   'P 1'
#
loop_
_entity.id
_entity.type
_entity.pdbx_description
1 polymer ?
#
loop_
_entity_poly.entity_id
_entity_poly.type
_entity_poly.pdbx_seq_one_letter_code
_entity_poly.pdbx_strand_id
1 'polypeptide(L)'
;MSGSNLLKPLERQLQIAFPELRDQRAQRAASAIQQAWKLYKNRKRKRLTAALAKSKCNCTLCYFRDLCKRHRLLYLNRCATLIQATWLGHHTRKVALRDRDFRLIYRALQTANASATEETKLGYRFQTALTKLSNNSRGIHIEGDLCTMEIVTRLSPECCLKAAQSNVINMMIHILNEANRSEAHKPRIISSISILVNIAKFSKCSKYINDGEVIANVCLKMIKIHKKSDKILLGCATLLVLILRSAKLKEIITKDSMNRFTISSIVVNKPNDGKATDLLKMIKGNALKFEPYWNLKKGVKHQFTDRVTALTYLGILFGS
;
A
#
# COMPACT_ATOMS: atom_id res chain seq x y z
N MET A 1 -23.08 -98.93 -79.83
CA MET A 1 -24.04 -98.09 -79.07
C MET A 1 -23.86 -98.42 -77.60
N SER A 2 -23.68 -97.56 -76.61
CA SER A 2 -23.68 -96.10 -76.45
C SER A 2 -22.91 -95.87 -75.14
N GLY A 3 -21.69 -95.32 -75.18
CA GLY A 3 -20.84 -95.15 -73.98
C GLY A 3 -20.35 -93.71 -73.75
N SER A 4 -20.75 -92.76 -74.58
CA SER A 4 -20.12 -91.43 -74.69
C SER A 4 -20.98 -90.27 -74.18
N ASN A 5 -22.09 -90.55 -73.47
CA ASN A 5 -23.04 -89.50 -73.03
C ASN A 5 -23.07 -89.24 -71.51
N LEU A 6 -22.30 -89.98 -70.69
CA LEU A 6 -22.22 -89.77 -69.23
C LEU A 6 -21.03 -88.91 -68.77
N LEU A 7 -20.04 -88.65 -69.64
CA LEU A 7 -18.82 -87.90 -69.29
C LEU A 7 -18.96 -86.36 -69.41
N LYS A 8 -19.82 -85.87 -70.31
CA LYS A 8 -20.03 -84.42 -70.52
C LYS A 8 -20.57 -83.66 -69.30
N PRO A 9 -21.47 -84.22 -68.45
CA PRO A 9 -21.92 -83.54 -67.24
C PRO A 9 -20.83 -83.46 -66.16
N LEU A 10 -20.03 -84.51 -66.03
CA LEU A 10 -18.93 -84.63 -65.05
C LEU A 10 -17.76 -83.69 -65.38
N GLU A 11 -17.39 -83.58 -66.65
CA GLU A 11 -16.37 -82.60 -67.10
C GLU A 11 -16.82 -81.16 -66.90
N ARG A 12 -18.11 -80.84 -67.11
CA ARG A 12 -18.65 -79.50 -66.80
C ARG A 12 -18.68 -79.21 -65.30
N GLN A 13 -19.04 -80.17 -64.47
CA GLN A 13 -19.00 -80.02 -63.00
C GLN A 13 -17.57 -79.82 -62.49
N LEU A 14 -16.60 -80.55 -63.04
CA LEU A 14 -15.19 -80.37 -62.71
C LEU A 14 -14.65 -79.02 -63.19
N GLN A 15 -14.99 -78.58 -64.40
CA GLN A 15 -14.58 -77.27 -64.94
C GLN A 15 -15.12 -76.08 -64.12
N ILE A 16 -16.27 -76.22 -63.45
CA ILE A 16 -16.84 -75.18 -62.57
C ILE A 16 -16.27 -75.28 -61.15
N ALA A 17 -16.10 -76.49 -60.61
CA ALA A 17 -15.65 -76.71 -59.23
C ALA A 17 -14.17 -76.34 -58.99
N PHE A 18 -13.28 -76.54 -59.96
CA PHE A 18 -11.86 -76.22 -59.80
C PHE A 18 -11.57 -74.71 -59.67
N PRO A 19 -12.13 -73.82 -60.51
CA PRO A 19 -12.07 -72.38 -60.32
C PRO A 19 -12.66 -71.92 -58.98
N GLU A 20 -13.84 -72.44 -58.60
CA GLU A 20 -14.48 -72.09 -57.33
C GLU A 20 -13.64 -72.49 -56.11
N LEU A 21 -13.01 -73.67 -56.12
CA LEU A 21 -12.11 -74.10 -55.06
C LEU A 21 -10.84 -73.24 -55.00
N ARG A 22 -10.32 -72.81 -56.16
CA ARG A 22 -9.16 -71.89 -56.24
C ARG A 22 -9.52 -70.52 -55.68
N ASP A 23 -10.69 -70.01 -56.01
CA ASP A 23 -11.21 -68.73 -55.53
C ASP A 23 -11.51 -68.80 -54.02
N GLN A 24 -12.08 -69.89 -53.51
CA GLN A 24 -12.26 -70.10 -52.07
C GLN A 24 -10.92 -70.13 -51.32
N ARG A 25 -9.90 -70.80 -51.87
CA ARG A 25 -8.55 -70.80 -51.28
C ARG A 25 -7.91 -69.42 -51.31
N ALA A 26 -8.06 -68.69 -52.41
CA ALA A 26 -7.58 -67.31 -52.55
C ALA A 26 -8.28 -66.37 -51.55
N GLN A 27 -9.60 -66.50 -51.38
CA GLN A 27 -10.38 -65.74 -50.40
C GLN A 27 -9.98 -66.05 -48.96
N ARG A 28 -9.72 -67.33 -48.63
CA ARG A 28 -9.21 -67.74 -47.30
C ARG A 28 -7.82 -67.17 -47.04
N ALA A 29 -6.90 -67.26 -48.01
CA ALA A 29 -5.56 -66.69 -47.90
C ALA A 29 -5.59 -65.16 -47.76
N ALA A 30 -6.40 -64.48 -48.57
CA ALA A 30 -6.61 -63.04 -48.47
C ALA A 30 -7.18 -62.64 -47.10
N SER A 31 -8.16 -63.40 -46.59
CA SER A 31 -8.74 -63.19 -45.26
C SER A 31 -7.70 -63.37 -44.15
N ALA A 32 -6.84 -64.39 -44.23
CA ALA A 32 -5.76 -64.61 -43.27
C ALA A 32 -4.74 -63.46 -43.28
N ILE A 33 -4.32 -63.00 -44.46
CA ILE A 33 -3.39 -61.86 -44.61
C ILE A 33 -4.03 -60.57 -44.05
N GLN A 34 -5.30 -60.31 -44.35
CA GLN A 34 -6.03 -59.16 -43.84
C GLN A 34 -6.19 -59.20 -42.31
N GLN A 35 -6.48 -60.37 -41.74
CA GLN A 35 -6.55 -60.56 -40.29
C GLN A 35 -5.18 -60.34 -39.63
N ALA A 36 -4.11 -60.91 -40.18
CA ALA A 36 -2.75 -60.72 -39.69
C ALA A 36 -2.34 -59.23 -39.74
N TRP A 37 -2.65 -58.53 -40.83
CA TRP A 37 -2.41 -57.09 -40.95
C TRP A 37 -3.20 -56.26 -39.93
N LYS A 38 -4.49 -56.57 -39.74
CA LYS A 38 -5.33 -55.91 -38.72
C LYS A 38 -4.76 -56.11 -37.32
N LEU A 39 -4.30 -57.32 -37.00
CA LEU A 39 -3.67 -57.64 -35.71
C LEU A 39 -2.35 -56.89 -35.53
N TYR A 40 -1.48 -56.87 -36.54
CA TYR A 40 -0.23 -56.11 -36.53
C TYR A 40 -0.50 -54.61 -36.32
N LYS A 41 -1.42 -54.03 -37.08
CA LYS A 41 -1.81 -52.61 -36.98
C LYS A 41 -2.38 -52.27 -35.60
N ASN A 42 -3.22 -53.14 -35.04
CA ASN A 42 -3.76 -52.97 -33.68
C ASN A 42 -2.67 -53.09 -32.61
N ARG A 43 -1.74 -54.03 -32.72
CA ARG A 43 -0.59 -54.16 -31.81
C ARG A 43 0.30 -52.90 -31.88
N LYS A 44 0.59 -52.41 -33.08
CA LYS A 44 1.38 -51.18 -33.30
C LYS A 44 0.70 -49.95 -32.70
N ARG A 45 -0.62 -49.80 -32.91
CA ARG A 45 -1.43 -48.73 -32.28
C ARG A 45 -1.42 -48.81 -30.76
N LYS A 46 -1.65 -49.99 -30.17
CA LYS A 46 -1.62 -50.19 -28.71
C LYS A 46 -0.25 -49.84 -28.10
N ARG A 47 0.85 -50.20 -28.78
CA ARG A 47 2.21 -49.82 -28.35
C ARG A 47 2.40 -48.30 -28.36
N LEU A 48 1.96 -47.63 -29.42
CA LEU A 48 2.07 -46.17 -29.55
C LEU A 48 1.23 -45.44 -28.50
N THR A 49 -0.02 -45.87 -28.26
CA THR A 49 -0.87 -45.26 -27.22
C THR A 49 -0.31 -45.47 -25.83
N ALA A 50 0.23 -46.66 -25.52
CA ALA A 50 0.90 -46.94 -24.26
C ALA A 50 2.16 -46.09 -24.07
N ALA A 51 2.98 -45.92 -25.12
CA ALA A 51 4.16 -45.07 -25.07
C ALA A 51 3.81 -43.58 -24.84
N LEU A 52 2.78 -43.07 -25.52
CA LEU A 52 2.28 -41.71 -25.32
C LEU A 52 1.71 -41.51 -23.91
N ALA A 53 0.96 -42.48 -23.39
CA ALA A 53 0.44 -42.44 -22.02
C ALA A 53 1.58 -42.41 -20.99
N LYS A 54 2.62 -43.23 -21.17
CA LYS A 54 3.82 -43.24 -20.33
C LYS A 54 4.56 -41.90 -20.39
N SER A 55 4.74 -41.33 -21.58
CA SER A 55 5.39 -40.03 -21.74
C SER A 55 4.62 -38.92 -21.02
N LYS A 56 3.29 -38.87 -21.18
CA LYS A 56 2.44 -37.89 -20.48
C LYS A 56 2.55 -38.02 -18.97
N CYS A 57 2.49 -39.24 -18.44
CA CYS A 57 2.66 -39.52 -17.01
C CYS A 57 4.04 -39.06 -16.50
N ASN A 58 5.11 -39.30 -17.26
CA ASN A 58 6.44 -38.83 -16.89
C ASN A 58 6.53 -37.30 -16.87
N CYS A 59 5.95 -36.61 -17.86
CA CYS A 59 5.91 -35.15 -17.90
C CYS A 59 5.14 -34.57 -16.71
N THR A 60 3.96 -35.12 -16.37
CA THR A 60 3.20 -34.67 -15.21
C THR A 60 3.95 -34.92 -13.91
N LEU A 61 4.53 -36.10 -13.72
CA LEU A 61 5.35 -36.41 -12.54
C LEU A 61 6.56 -35.47 -12.41
N CYS A 62 7.26 -35.17 -13.50
CA CYS A 62 8.39 -34.24 -13.48
C CYS A 62 7.94 -32.82 -13.08
N TYR A 63 6.83 -32.35 -13.65
CA TYR A 63 6.24 -31.05 -13.30
C TYR A 63 5.87 -30.98 -11.81
N PHE A 64 5.15 -31.97 -11.28
CA PHE A 64 4.77 -31.99 -9.87
C PHE A 64 5.98 -32.07 -8.94
N ARG A 65 7.01 -32.85 -9.29
CA ARG A 65 8.25 -32.91 -8.51
C ARG A 65 8.96 -31.57 -8.45
N ASP A 66 9.06 -30.87 -9.58
CA ASP A 66 9.67 -29.54 -9.65
C ASP A 66 8.85 -28.52 -8.84
N LEU A 67 7.52 -28.55 -8.96
CA LEU A 67 6.62 -27.72 -8.16
C LEU A 67 6.83 -27.95 -6.65
N CYS A 68 6.84 -29.21 -6.19
CA CYS A 68 7.09 -29.55 -4.80
C CYS A 68 8.47 -29.08 -4.32
N LYS A 69 9.51 -29.20 -5.15
CA LYS A 69 10.86 -28.70 -4.83
C LYS A 69 10.86 -27.17 -4.67
N ARG A 70 10.22 -26.43 -5.58
CA ARG A 70 10.10 -24.97 -5.48
C ARG A 70 9.37 -24.54 -4.22
N HIS A 71 8.23 -25.15 -3.90
CA HIS A 71 7.51 -24.86 -2.67
C HIS A 71 8.34 -25.15 -1.42
N ARG A 72 9.07 -26.27 -1.40
CA ARG A 72 9.97 -26.61 -0.30
C ARG A 72 11.10 -25.58 -0.15
N LEU A 73 11.70 -25.15 -1.26
CA LEU A 73 12.78 -24.15 -1.24
C LEU A 73 12.27 -22.79 -0.77
N LEU A 74 11.09 -22.35 -1.21
CA LEU A 74 10.47 -21.11 -0.72
C LEU A 74 10.19 -21.17 0.79
N TYR A 75 9.68 -22.31 1.28
CA TYR A 75 9.45 -22.53 2.70
C TYR A 75 10.77 -22.46 3.49
N LEU A 76 11.79 -23.20 3.06
CA LEU A 76 13.11 -23.21 3.71
C LEU A 76 13.74 -21.82 3.71
N ASN A 77 13.69 -21.10 2.60
CA ASN A 77 14.21 -19.73 2.51
C ASN A 77 13.47 -18.78 3.44
N ARG A 78 12.13 -18.89 3.55
CA ARG A 78 11.34 -18.11 4.50
C ARG A 78 11.75 -18.41 5.94
N CYS A 79 11.88 -19.68 6.29
CA CYS A 79 12.34 -20.11 7.61
C CYS A 79 13.76 -19.59 7.91
N ALA A 80 14.70 -19.76 6.98
CA ALA A 80 16.07 -19.28 7.11
C ALA A 80 16.13 -17.76 7.29
N THR A 81 15.35 -17.01 6.48
CA THR A 81 15.24 -15.55 6.60
C THR A 81 14.68 -15.15 7.96
N LEU A 82 13.68 -15.86 8.46
CA LEU A 82 13.10 -15.59 9.78
C LEU A 82 14.10 -15.86 10.90
N ILE A 83 14.83 -16.98 10.85
CA ILE A 83 15.89 -17.31 11.81
C ILE A 83 17.02 -16.28 11.77
N GLN A 84 17.46 -15.88 10.57
CA GLN A 84 18.49 -14.86 10.40
C GLN A 84 18.03 -13.51 10.96
N ALA A 85 16.82 -13.07 10.62
CA ALA A 85 16.27 -11.81 11.09
C ALA A 85 16.09 -11.79 12.62
N THR A 86 15.61 -12.90 13.21
CA THR A 86 15.43 -13.01 14.67
C THR A 86 16.77 -13.01 15.39
N TRP A 87 17.77 -13.75 14.88
CA TRP A 87 19.12 -13.76 15.43
C TRP A 87 19.80 -12.40 15.31
N LEU A 88 19.76 -11.76 14.13
CA LEU A 88 20.34 -10.43 13.92
C LEU A 88 19.69 -9.40 14.85
N GLY A 89 18.37 -9.45 15.01
CA GLY A 89 17.66 -8.61 15.97
C GLY A 89 18.08 -8.87 17.41
N HIS A 90 18.20 -10.14 17.81
CA HIS A 90 18.67 -10.52 19.15
C HIS A 90 20.11 -10.03 19.40
N HIS A 91 21.03 -10.32 18.48
CA HIS A 91 22.42 -9.94 18.57
C HIS A 91 22.58 -8.41 18.65
N THR A 92 21.88 -7.66 17.78
CA THR A 92 21.90 -6.20 17.80
C THR A 92 21.43 -5.65 19.14
N ARG A 93 20.32 -6.19 19.70
CA ARG A 93 19.84 -5.81 21.03
C ARG A 93 20.87 -6.17 22.11
N LYS A 94 21.48 -7.35 22.05
CA LYS A 94 22.50 -7.79 23.02
C LYS A 94 23.73 -6.88 23.02
N VAL A 95 24.18 -6.43 21.83
CA VAL A 95 25.27 -5.47 21.69
C VAL A 95 24.85 -4.09 22.19
N ALA A 96 23.69 -3.59 21.79
CA ALA A 96 23.17 -2.29 22.23
C ALA A 96 22.95 -2.23 23.76
N LEU A 97 22.52 -3.35 24.37
CA LEU A 97 22.40 -3.48 25.83
C LEU A 97 23.75 -3.47 26.56
N ARG A 98 24.90 -3.35 25.89
CA ARG A 98 26.18 -3.04 26.55
C ARG A 98 26.31 -1.56 26.93
N ASP A 99 25.55 -0.69 26.26
CA ASP A 99 25.42 0.71 26.61
C ASP A 99 24.47 0.89 27.83
N ARG A 100 24.89 1.70 28.80
CA ARG A 100 24.11 1.97 30.02
C ARG A 100 22.81 2.71 29.69
N ASP A 101 22.87 3.70 28.80
CA ASP A 101 21.71 4.53 28.50
C ASP A 101 20.66 3.72 27.76
N PHE A 102 21.10 2.91 26.79
CA PHE A 102 20.22 1.99 26.08
C PHE A 102 19.58 0.96 27.03
N ARG A 103 20.33 0.41 28.00
CA ARG A 103 19.76 -0.49 29.02
C ARG A 103 18.67 0.16 29.84
N LEU A 104 18.87 1.40 30.27
CA LEU A 104 17.87 2.13 31.06
C LEU A 104 16.59 2.36 30.24
N ILE A 105 16.73 2.81 29.00
CA ILE A 105 15.60 2.98 28.06
C ILE A 105 14.88 1.65 27.84
N TYR A 106 15.63 0.57 27.61
CA TYR A 106 15.07 -0.75 27.37
C TYR A 106 14.28 -1.27 28.58
N ARG A 107 14.80 -1.11 29.80
CA ARG A 107 14.08 -1.48 31.03
C ARG A 107 12.83 -0.64 31.23
N ALA A 108 12.91 0.68 31.04
CA ALA A 108 11.75 1.56 31.12
C ALA A 108 10.65 1.15 30.13
N LEU A 109 11.04 0.78 28.90
CA LEU A 109 10.12 0.27 27.88
C LEU A 109 9.50 -1.07 28.27
N GLN A 110 10.28 -2.00 28.84
CA GLN A 110 9.74 -3.27 29.35
C GLN A 110 8.74 -3.05 30.48
N THR A 111 9.07 -2.20 31.45
CA THR A 111 8.16 -1.86 32.55
C THR A 111 6.89 -1.21 32.02
N ALA A 112 7.00 -0.24 31.11
CA ALA A 112 5.86 0.43 30.50
C ALA A 112 4.96 -0.56 29.73
N ASN A 113 5.55 -1.52 29.00
CA ASN A 113 4.80 -2.56 28.29
C ASN A 113 4.12 -3.55 29.24
N ALA A 114 4.77 -3.91 30.35
CA ALA A 114 4.19 -4.81 31.36
C ALA A 114 3.03 -4.14 32.12
N SER A 115 3.11 -2.83 32.36
CA SER A 115 2.04 -2.04 32.97
C SER A 115 0.98 -1.56 31.97
N ALA A 116 1.11 -1.87 30.68
CA ALA A 116 0.20 -1.36 29.66
C ALA A 116 -1.17 -2.04 29.78
N THR A 117 -2.20 -1.27 30.08
CA THR A 117 -3.60 -1.71 30.03
C THR A 117 -4.21 -1.42 28.65
N GLU A 118 -5.35 -2.05 28.32
CA GLU A 118 -6.09 -1.75 27.07
C GLU A 118 -6.34 -0.25 26.89
N GLU A 119 -6.61 0.46 27.99
CA GLU A 119 -6.89 1.89 28.00
C GLU A 119 -5.69 2.76 27.57
N THR A 120 -4.48 2.26 27.80
CA THR A 120 -3.24 2.95 27.41
C THR A 120 -2.91 2.79 25.93
N LYS A 121 -3.56 1.85 25.22
CA LYS A 121 -3.34 1.64 23.79
C LYS A 121 -3.77 2.85 22.99
N LEU A 122 -2.95 3.22 22.00
CA LEU A 122 -3.21 4.37 21.12
C LEU A 122 -4.60 4.30 20.45
N GLY A 123 -5.02 3.11 20.03
CA GLY A 123 -6.32 2.89 19.40
C GLY A 123 -7.49 3.16 20.35
N TYR A 124 -7.39 2.72 21.60
CA TYR A 124 -8.42 2.98 22.62
C TYR A 124 -8.46 4.47 22.96
N ARG A 125 -7.30 5.09 23.24
CA ARG A 125 -7.18 6.53 23.51
C ARG A 125 -7.76 7.39 22.39
N PHE A 126 -7.51 7.00 21.13
CA PHE A 126 -8.11 7.64 19.96
C PHE A 126 -9.64 7.55 19.99
N GLN A 127 -10.19 6.35 20.21
CA GLN A 127 -11.63 6.16 20.23
C GLN A 127 -12.30 6.95 21.36
N THR A 128 -11.74 6.90 22.57
CA THR A 128 -12.25 7.65 23.72
C THR A 128 -12.24 9.15 23.46
N ALA A 129 -11.14 9.69 22.94
CA ALA A 129 -11.04 11.12 22.64
C ALA A 129 -11.99 11.53 21.51
N LEU A 130 -12.14 10.70 20.48
CA LEU A 130 -13.10 10.93 19.40
C LEU A 130 -14.53 11.00 19.93
N THR A 131 -14.95 10.04 20.77
CA THR A 131 -16.29 10.03 21.36
C THR A 131 -16.54 11.27 22.22
N LYS A 132 -15.59 11.64 23.09
CA LYS A 132 -15.71 12.84 23.94
C LYS A 132 -15.81 14.13 23.13
N LEU A 133 -14.96 14.29 22.12
CA LEU A 133 -14.98 15.47 21.24
C LEU A 133 -16.25 15.55 20.39
N SER A 134 -16.81 14.40 20.00
CA SER A 134 -18.08 14.35 19.25
C SER A 134 -19.27 14.76 20.11
N ASN A 135 -19.25 14.39 21.41
CA ASN A 135 -20.34 14.68 22.33
C ASN A 135 -20.28 16.09 22.95
N ASN A 136 -19.09 16.70 23.06
CA ASN A 136 -18.92 17.99 23.74
C ASN A 136 -17.90 18.89 23.03
N SER A 137 -18.09 19.14 21.73
CA SER A 137 -17.15 19.91 20.90
C SER A 137 -16.95 21.37 21.35
N ARG A 138 -17.89 21.94 22.11
CA ARG A 138 -17.84 23.33 22.62
C ARG A 138 -17.45 23.45 24.10
N GLY A 139 -17.19 22.34 24.77
CA GLY A 139 -16.92 22.32 26.21
C GLY A 139 -15.61 23.00 26.60
N ILE A 140 -15.51 23.42 27.87
CA ILE A 140 -14.30 24.03 28.43
C ILE A 140 -13.13 23.02 28.52
N HIS A 141 -13.43 21.72 28.58
CA HIS A 141 -12.47 20.64 28.83
C HIS A 141 -11.96 19.89 27.58
N ILE A 142 -12.26 20.37 26.36
CA ILE A 142 -11.86 19.66 25.12
C ILE A 142 -10.35 19.62 24.87
N GLU A 143 -9.57 20.45 25.55
CA GLU A 143 -8.13 20.57 25.30
C GLU A 143 -7.37 19.27 25.55
N GLY A 144 -7.70 18.54 26.63
CA GLY A 144 -7.06 17.26 26.95
C GLY A 144 -7.33 16.19 25.89
N ASP A 145 -8.55 16.16 25.35
CA ASP A 145 -8.93 15.23 24.30
C ASP A 145 -8.31 15.62 22.96
N LEU A 146 -8.22 16.92 22.63
CA LEU A 146 -7.49 17.41 21.46
C LEU A 146 -6.00 17.09 21.54
N CYS A 147 -5.37 17.25 22.70
CA CYS A 147 -3.97 16.88 22.93
C CYS A 147 -3.77 15.37 22.75
N THR A 148 -4.69 14.56 23.29
CA THR A 148 -4.66 13.11 23.09
C THR A 148 -4.79 12.75 21.60
N MET A 149 -5.71 13.39 20.88
CA MET A 149 -5.90 13.22 19.42
C MET A 149 -4.66 13.64 18.61
N GLU A 150 -4.00 14.74 18.99
CA GLU A 150 -2.74 15.17 18.38
C GLU A 150 -1.68 14.08 18.53
N ILE A 151 -1.50 13.54 19.74
CA ILE A 151 -0.47 12.53 20.03
C ILE A 151 -0.74 11.24 19.26
N VAL A 152 -1.97 10.72 19.30
CA VAL A 152 -2.29 9.44 18.62
C VAL A 152 -2.18 9.57 17.11
N THR A 153 -2.54 10.72 16.53
CA THR A 153 -2.36 10.98 15.09
C THR A 153 -0.91 11.28 14.73
N ARG A 154 -0.08 11.78 15.65
CA ARG A 154 1.36 11.95 15.42
C ARG A 154 2.12 10.62 15.41
N LEU A 155 1.69 9.66 16.23
CA LEU A 155 2.41 8.40 16.45
C LEU A 155 1.91 7.24 15.59
N SER A 156 0.67 7.27 15.09
CA SER A 156 0.07 6.14 14.37
C SER A 156 -0.54 6.52 13.02
N PRO A 157 -0.08 5.93 11.89
CA PRO A 157 -0.69 6.13 10.59
C PRO A 157 -2.11 5.56 10.51
N GLU A 158 -2.43 4.52 11.29
CA GLU A 158 -3.78 3.96 11.35
C GLU A 158 -4.76 4.92 12.03
N CYS A 159 -4.32 5.61 13.08
CA CYS A 159 -5.11 6.66 13.72
C CYS A 159 -5.36 7.83 12.76
N CYS A 160 -4.39 8.21 11.93
CA CYS A 160 -4.61 9.21 10.88
C CYS A 160 -5.67 8.78 9.87
N LEU A 161 -5.65 7.51 9.45
CA LEU A 161 -6.62 6.99 8.49
C LEU A 161 -8.03 6.96 9.09
N LYS A 162 -8.17 6.46 10.33
CA LYS A 162 -9.44 6.47 11.06
C LYS A 162 -9.97 7.89 11.29
N ALA A 163 -9.09 8.83 11.65
CA ALA A 163 -9.44 10.24 11.81
C ALA A 163 -9.97 10.84 10.50
N ALA A 164 -9.29 10.57 9.39
CA ALA A 164 -9.68 11.07 8.06
C ALA A 164 -10.98 10.44 7.54
N GLN A 165 -11.28 9.21 7.90
CA GLN A 165 -12.54 8.52 7.58
C GLN A 165 -13.71 8.99 8.46
N SER A 166 -13.42 9.54 9.62
CA SER A 166 -14.39 10.06 10.58
C SER A 166 -14.62 11.56 10.37
N ASN A 167 -15.47 12.17 11.20
CA ASN A 167 -15.77 13.60 11.13
C ASN A 167 -14.67 14.51 11.74
N VAL A 168 -13.45 14.00 11.97
CA VAL A 168 -12.40 14.74 12.70
C VAL A 168 -11.94 15.97 11.93
N ILE A 169 -11.79 15.87 10.61
CA ILE A 169 -11.34 17.00 9.78
C ILE A 169 -12.31 18.18 9.91
N ASN A 170 -13.61 17.93 9.73
CA ASN A 170 -14.66 18.95 9.85
C ASN A 170 -14.74 19.51 11.27
N MET A 171 -14.60 18.67 12.28
CA MET A 171 -14.56 19.10 13.69
C MET A 171 -13.37 20.04 13.95
N MET A 172 -12.18 19.74 13.41
CA MET A 172 -11.02 20.63 13.55
C MET A 172 -11.26 21.97 12.84
N ILE A 173 -11.84 21.94 11.63
CA ILE A 173 -12.21 23.16 10.89
C ILE A 173 -13.21 24.00 11.69
N HIS A 174 -14.21 23.36 12.31
CA HIS A 174 -15.21 24.04 13.13
C HIS A 174 -14.58 24.70 14.37
N ILE A 175 -13.75 23.97 15.12
CA ILE A 175 -13.01 24.51 16.28
C ILE A 175 -12.15 25.71 15.88
N LEU A 176 -11.46 25.63 14.75
CA LEU A 176 -10.65 26.74 14.24
C LEU A 176 -11.50 27.94 13.82
N ASN A 177 -12.70 27.70 13.27
CA ASN A 177 -13.60 28.79 12.88
C ASN A 177 -14.22 29.51 14.07
N GLU A 178 -14.58 28.79 15.13
CA GLU A 178 -15.12 29.33 16.38
C GLU A 178 -14.03 29.96 17.27
N ALA A 179 -12.76 29.64 17.03
CA ALA A 179 -11.66 30.19 17.82
C ALA A 179 -11.56 31.72 17.68
N ASN A 180 -11.51 32.40 18.83
CA ASN A 180 -11.34 33.84 18.92
C ASN A 180 -9.89 34.22 19.27
N ARG A 181 -9.61 35.52 19.40
CA ARG A 181 -8.26 36.05 19.69
C ARG A 181 -7.73 35.75 21.10
N SER A 182 -8.54 35.20 21.99
CA SER A 182 -8.17 35.06 23.40
C SER A 182 -7.07 34.02 23.61
N GLU A 183 -6.26 34.23 24.65
CA GLU A 183 -5.13 33.34 25.00
C GLU A 183 -5.61 31.91 25.31
N ALA A 184 -6.77 31.76 25.94
CA ALA A 184 -7.34 30.46 26.31
C ALA A 184 -7.64 29.54 25.12
N HIS A 185 -7.84 30.10 23.91
CA HIS A 185 -8.10 29.30 22.71
C HIS A 185 -6.82 28.86 21.99
N LYS A 186 -5.65 29.43 22.28
CA LYS A 186 -4.40 29.10 21.55
C LYS A 186 -4.02 27.62 21.61
N PRO A 187 -4.08 26.91 22.75
CA PRO A 187 -3.74 25.49 22.80
C PRO A 187 -4.67 24.64 21.91
N ARG A 188 -5.97 24.99 21.88
CA ARG A 188 -6.97 24.33 21.04
C ARG A 188 -6.63 24.49 19.56
N ILE A 189 -6.32 25.71 19.14
CA ILE A 189 -5.91 26.04 17.76
C ILE A 189 -4.66 25.24 17.37
N ILE A 190 -3.63 25.24 18.23
CA ILE A 190 -2.36 24.54 17.96
C ILE A 190 -2.60 23.03 17.80
N SER A 191 -3.37 22.42 18.70
CA SER A 191 -3.69 20.98 18.62
C SER A 191 -4.50 20.66 17.37
N SER A 192 -5.51 21.46 17.02
CA SER A 192 -6.32 21.25 15.81
C SER A 192 -5.49 21.37 14.52
N ILE A 193 -4.63 22.37 14.41
CA ILE A 193 -3.70 22.51 13.27
C ILE A 193 -2.76 21.31 13.22
N SER A 194 -2.22 20.88 14.36
CA SER A 194 -1.27 19.75 14.42
C SER A 194 -1.92 18.44 13.98
N ILE A 195 -3.17 18.18 14.39
CA ILE A 195 -3.97 17.03 13.94
C ILE A 195 -4.14 17.07 12.41
N LEU A 196 -4.54 18.21 11.85
CA LEU A 196 -4.70 18.37 10.40
C LEU A 196 -3.37 18.18 9.65
N VAL A 197 -2.25 18.69 10.19
CA VAL A 197 -0.90 18.48 9.64
C VAL A 197 -0.52 17.00 9.66
N ASN A 198 -0.79 16.29 10.77
CA ASN A 198 -0.48 14.86 10.89
C ASN A 198 -1.25 14.03 9.85
N ILE A 199 -2.53 14.33 9.66
CA ILE A 199 -3.36 13.70 8.63
C ILE A 199 -2.85 14.03 7.22
N ALA A 200 -2.55 15.30 6.94
CA ALA A 200 -2.10 15.77 5.61
C ALA A 200 -0.72 15.24 5.20
N LYS A 201 0.15 14.89 6.17
CA LYS A 201 1.43 14.23 5.89
C LYS A 201 1.26 12.80 5.37
N PHE A 202 0.17 12.13 5.70
CA PHE A 202 -0.04 10.75 5.31
C PHE A 202 -0.68 10.66 3.91
N SER A 203 0.06 10.12 2.95
CA SER A 203 -0.37 10.05 1.54
C SER A 203 -1.72 9.36 1.33
N LYS A 204 -2.04 8.33 2.13
CA LYS A 204 -3.33 7.63 2.05
C LYS A 204 -4.53 8.48 2.49
N CYS A 205 -4.28 9.54 3.28
CA CYS A 205 -5.33 10.44 3.74
C CYS A 205 -5.64 11.57 2.74
N SER A 206 -4.84 11.72 1.68
CA SER A 206 -5.01 12.82 0.71
C SER A 206 -6.39 12.86 0.07
N LYS A 207 -7.05 11.71 -0.09
CA LYS A 207 -8.40 11.58 -0.67
C LYS A 207 -9.54 12.05 0.23
N TYR A 208 -9.26 12.30 1.51
CA TYR A 208 -10.25 12.78 2.48
C TYR A 208 -10.12 14.30 2.71
N ILE A 209 -9.04 14.91 2.22
CA ILE A 209 -8.82 16.37 2.27
C ILE A 209 -9.40 16.97 0.99
N ASN A 210 -10.71 16.80 0.79
CA ASN A 210 -11.40 17.30 -0.40
C ASN A 210 -11.60 18.82 -0.33
N ASP A 211 -11.85 19.36 0.86
CA ASP A 211 -12.06 20.79 1.10
C ASP A 211 -10.76 21.53 1.40
N GLY A 212 -9.71 21.26 0.60
CA GLY A 212 -8.40 21.88 0.79
C GLY A 212 -8.43 23.42 0.73
N GLU A 213 -9.37 24.00 -0.02
CA GLU A 213 -9.61 25.44 -0.07
C GLU A 213 -10.11 25.99 1.28
N VAL A 214 -11.11 25.33 1.89
CA VAL A 214 -11.65 25.73 3.20
C VAL A 214 -10.54 25.70 4.25
N ILE A 215 -9.75 24.62 4.27
CA ILE A 215 -8.63 24.49 5.21
C ILE A 215 -7.58 25.58 4.98
N ALA A 216 -7.28 25.91 3.73
CA ALA A 216 -6.33 26.98 3.40
C ALA A 216 -6.83 28.35 3.88
N ASN A 217 -8.09 28.69 3.62
CA ASN A 217 -8.69 29.95 4.06
C ASN A 217 -8.71 30.06 5.59
N VAL A 218 -9.03 28.96 6.30
CA VAL A 218 -8.94 28.90 7.76
C VAL A 218 -7.51 29.09 8.25
N CYS A 219 -6.51 28.47 7.60
CA CYS A 219 -5.10 28.67 7.94
C CYS A 219 -4.69 30.15 7.81
N LEU A 220 -5.06 30.80 6.70
CA LEU A 220 -4.75 32.20 6.45
C LEU A 220 -5.45 33.12 7.48
N LYS A 221 -6.71 32.83 7.81
CA LYS A 221 -7.44 33.49 8.91
C LYS A 221 -6.68 33.35 10.24
N MET A 222 -6.25 32.14 10.60
CA MET A 222 -5.54 31.89 11.86
C MET A 222 -4.18 32.62 11.92
N ILE A 223 -3.40 32.62 10.83
CA ILE A 223 -2.13 33.37 10.76
C ILE A 223 -2.38 34.87 10.93
N LYS A 224 -3.43 35.41 10.29
CA LYS A 224 -3.79 36.83 10.37
C LYS A 224 -4.26 37.25 11.77
N ILE A 225 -5.01 36.38 12.46
CA ILE A 225 -5.53 36.63 13.81
C ILE A 225 -4.40 36.52 14.85
N HIS A 226 -3.56 35.49 14.75
CA HIS A 226 -2.52 35.18 15.75
C HIS A 226 -1.10 35.47 15.26
N LYS A 227 -0.86 36.66 14.68
CA LYS A 227 0.42 37.04 14.05
C LYS A 227 1.65 36.85 14.94
N LYS A 228 1.50 37.02 16.26
CA LYS A 228 2.58 36.91 17.26
C LYS A 228 2.90 35.46 17.66
N SER A 229 2.06 34.49 17.31
CA SER A 229 2.25 33.08 17.70
C SER A 229 2.98 32.31 16.62
N ASP A 230 4.26 32.03 16.85
CA ASP A 230 5.07 31.27 15.88
C ASP A 230 4.56 29.84 15.72
N LYS A 231 4.10 29.19 16.79
CA LYS A 231 3.56 27.82 16.70
C LYS A 231 2.38 27.72 15.72
N ILE A 232 1.46 28.70 15.77
CA ILE A 232 0.30 28.75 14.88
C ILE A 232 0.76 29.03 13.44
N LEU A 233 1.66 30.00 13.26
CA LEU A 233 2.19 30.33 11.94
C LEU A 233 2.90 29.14 11.30
N LEU A 234 3.81 28.49 12.02
CA LEU A 234 4.59 27.35 11.52
C LEU A 234 3.68 26.16 11.20
N GLY A 235 2.68 25.88 12.04
CA GLY A 235 1.69 24.83 11.80
C GLY A 235 0.84 25.11 10.55
N CYS A 236 0.25 26.30 10.46
CA CYS A 236 -0.56 26.71 9.30
C CYS A 236 0.26 26.76 8.01
N ALA A 237 1.48 27.30 8.05
CA ALA A 237 2.37 27.31 6.90
C ALA A 237 2.71 25.88 6.45
N THR A 238 3.02 24.98 7.39
CA THR A 238 3.27 23.57 7.09
C THR A 238 2.05 22.94 6.42
N LEU A 239 0.84 23.18 6.95
CA LEU A 239 -0.41 22.65 6.40
C LEU A 239 -0.71 23.18 4.99
N LEU A 240 -0.54 24.49 4.76
CA LEU A 240 -0.69 25.12 3.45
C LEU A 240 0.24 24.47 2.43
N VAL A 241 1.52 24.28 2.76
CA VAL A 241 2.47 23.61 1.87
C VAL A 241 2.05 22.18 1.53
N LEU A 242 1.49 21.45 2.50
CA LEU A 242 1.01 20.08 2.28
C LEU A 242 -0.19 20.03 1.32
N ILE A 243 -1.15 20.95 1.47
CA ILE A 243 -2.37 21.03 0.64
C ILE A 243 -2.05 21.49 -0.79
N LEU A 244 -1.15 22.49 -0.92
CA LEU A 244 -0.72 23.07 -2.20
C LEU A 244 0.19 22.14 -3.03
N ARG A 245 0.44 20.90 -2.57
CA ARG A 245 1.08 19.86 -3.40
C ARG A 245 0.22 19.43 -4.57
N SER A 246 -1.11 19.50 -4.44
CA SER A 246 -1.97 19.23 -5.58
C SER A 246 -1.99 20.43 -6.53
N ALA A 247 -1.69 20.21 -7.81
CA ALA A 247 -1.63 21.28 -8.80
C ALA A 247 -2.96 22.05 -8.90
N LYS A 248 -4.09 21.32 -8.84
CA LYS A 248 -5.45 21.89 -8.87
C LYS A 248 -5.69 22.88 -7.73
N LEU A 249 -5.44 22.48 -6.47
CA LEU A 249 -5.67 23.37 -5.32
C LEU A 249 -4.65 24.51 -5.29
N LYS A 250 -3.41 24.26 -5.74
CA LYS A 250 -2.40 25.31 -5.85
C LYS A 250 -2.90 26.45 -6.72
N GLU A 251 -3.44 26.14 -7.90
CA GLU A 251 -3.94 27.16 -8.82
C GLU A 251 -5.12 27.95 -8.23
N ILE A 252 -6.11 27.27 -7.66
CA ILE A 252 -7.29 27.91 -7.07
C ILE A 252 -6.90 28.84 -5.92
N ILE A 253 -6.12 28.33 -4.95
CA ILE A 253 -5.80 29.06 -3.72
C ILE A 253 -4.83 30.22 -3.98
N THR A 254 -3.86 30.05 -4.88
CA THR A 254 -2.86 31.10 -5.17
C THR A 254 -3.38 32.19 -6.12
N LYS A 255 -4.36 31.89 -6.98
CA LYS A 255 -4.98 32.90 -7.85
C LYS A 255 -5.99 33.77 -7.09
N ASP A 256 -6.55 33.29 -5.98
CA ASP A 256 -7.46 34.09 -5.17
C ASP A 256 -6.80 35.40 -4.68
N SER A 257 -7.47 36.52 -4.94
CA SER A 257 -6.96 37.86 -4.66
C SER A 257 -6.87 38.13 -3.16
N MET A 258 -7.83 37.62 -2.39
CA MET A 258 -7.88 37.80 -0.93
C MET A 258 -6.76 37.04 -0.23
N ASN A 259 -6.49 35.82 -0.68
CA ASN A 259 -5.38 35.01 -0.18
C ASN A 259 -4.02 35.64 -0.48
N ARG A 260 -3.80 36.13 -1.72
CA ARG A 260 -2.57 36.85 -2.09
C ARG A 260 -2.38 38.11 -1.24
N PHE A 261 -3.41 38.94 -1.10
CA PHE A 261 -3.34 40.14 -0.27
C PHE A 261 -3.01 39.80 1.19
N THR A 262 -3.63 38.74 1.72
CA THR A 262 -3.38 38.30 3.10
C THR A 262 -1.92 37.88 3.28
N ILE A 263 -1.37 37.05 2.38
CA ILE A 263 0.04 36.63 2.45
C ILE A 263 0.98 37.84 2.29
N SER A 264 0.77 38.72 1.31
CA SER A 264 1.61 39.92 1.14
C SER A 264 1.62 40.76 2.41
N SER A 265 0.47 40.96 3.06
CA SER A 265 0.38 41.72 4.32
C SER A 265 1.15 41.06 5.49
N ILE A 266 1.30 39.74 5.46
CA ILE A 266 2.02 38.99 6.50
C ILE A 266 3.52 38.96 6.20
N VAL A 267 3.91 38.79 4.93
CA VAL A 267 5.30 38.68 4.46
C VAL A 267 6.03 40.03 4.57
N VAL A 268 5.35 41.16 4.35
CA VAL A 268 5.93 42.51 4.54
C VAL A 268 6.40 42.73 5.99
N ASN A 269 5.79 42.04 6.97
CA ASN A 269 6.19 42.11 8.38
C ASN A 269 7.29 41.10 8.77
N LYS A 270 8.08 40.61 7.80
CA LYS A 270 9.15 39.64 8.03
C LYS A 270 10.36 40.31 8.70
N PRO A 271 10.91 39.77 9.80
CA PRO A 271 12.15 40.27 10.37
C PRO A 271 13.32 40.01 9.41
N ASN A 272 14.20 41.01 9.30
CA ASN A 272 15.24 41.08 8.27
C ASN A 272 16.47 40.26 8.68
N ASP A 273 16.30 38.95 8.78
CA ASP A 273 17.34 38.05 9.27
C ASP A 273 17.95 37.29 8.08
N GLY A 274 19.25 37.47 7.82
CA GLY A 274 19.99 36.95 6.67
C GLY A 274 20.03 35.42 6.48
N LYS A 275 19.25 34.65 7.25
CA LYS A 275 19.12 33.18 7.19
C LYS A 275 18.24 32.67 6.04
N ALA A 276 17.53 33.56 5.34
CA ALA A 276 16.60 33.18 4.26
C ALA A 276 17.30 32.64 2.98
N THR A 277 18.59 32.93 2.81
CA THR A 277 19.37 32.68 1.59
C THR A 277 19.72 31.21 1.36
N ASP A 278 19.91 30.42 2.43
CA ASP A 278 20.27 29.00 2.29
C ASP A 278 19.07 28.11 1.90
N LEU A 279 17.85 28.52 2.25
CA LEU A 279 16.62 27.84 1.82
C LEU A 279 16.26 28.12 0.36
N LEU A 280 16.51 29.34 -0.14
CA LEU A 280 16.34 29.67 -1.56
C LEU A 280 17.22 28.79 -2.46
N LYS A 281 18.40 28.36 -1.97
CA LYS A 281 19.27 27.40 -2.66
C LYS A 281 18.71 25.97 -2.64
N MET A 282 18.07 25.54 -1.54
CA MET A 282 17.42 24.21 -1.45
C MET A 282 16.11 24.10 -2.27
N ILE A 283 15.32 25.17 -2.35
CA ILE A 283 14.02 25.19 -3.05
C ILE A 283 14.20 25.09 -4.57
N LYS A 284 15.33 25.56 -5.11
CA LYS A 284 15.64 25.51 -6.54
C LYS A 284 15.78 24.09 -7.11
N GLY A 285 15.86 23.03 -6.28
CA GLY A 285 16.04 21.66 -6.74
C GLY A 285 14.97 20.64 -6.32
N ASN A 286 14.26 20.85 -5.21
CA ASN A 286 13.28 19.88 -4.69
C ASN A 286 12.12 20.56 -3.95
N ALA A 287 10.88 20.10 -4.20
CA ALA A 287 9.71 20.53 -3.45
C ALA A 287 9.87 20.23 -1.95
N LEU A 288 9.56 21.21 -1.09
CA LEU A 288 9.72 21.06 0.36
C LEU A 288 8.88 19.88 0.88
N LYS A 289 9.55 18.87 1.44
CA LYS A 289 8.91 17.65 1.94
C LYS A 289 8.92 17.61 3.45
N PHE A 290 7.72 17.63 4.04
CA PHE A 290 7.49 17.28 5.43
C PHE A 290 7.03 15.84 5.53
N GLU A 291 7.73 15.06 6.34
CA GLU A 291 7.46 13.65 6.59
C GLU A 291 6.77 13.46 7.95
N PRO A 292 6.01 12.38 8.14
CA PRO A 292 5.40 12.07 9.42
C PRO A 292 6.45 11.65 10.46
N TYR A 293 6.08 11.76 11.74
CA TYR A 293 6.97 11.45 12.87
C TYR A 293 7.30 9.96 13.01
N TRP A 294 6.48 9.07 12.45
CA TRP A 294 6.80 7.64 12.36
C TRP A 294 7.85 7.30 11.28
N ASN A 295 8.37 8.30 10.55
CA ASN A 295 9.50 8.10 9.65
C ASN A 295 10.82 8.18 10.44
N LEU A 296 11.50 7.05 10.59
CA LEU A 296 12.71 6.90 11.41
C LEU A 296 14.01 7.34 10.70
N LYS A 297 13.93 7.94 9.51
CA LYS A 297 15.11 8.45 8.80
C LYS A 297 15.73 9.64 9.55
N LYS A 298 17.06 9.67 9.64
CA LYS A 298 17.80 10.81 10.25
C LYS A 298 17.70 12.05 9.36
N GLY A 299 17.68 13.23 9.98
CA GLY A 299 17.69 14.52 9.27
C GLY A 299 16.36 14.91 8.60
N VAL A 300 15.28 14.23 8.95
CA VAL A 300 13.95 14.49 8.38
C VAL A 300 13.32 15.75 8.98
N LYS A 301 12.77 16.61 8.13
CA LYS A 301 11.97 17.76 8.56
C LYS A 301 10.51 17.35 8.73
N HIS A 302 9.96 17.61 9.91
CA HIS A 302 8.55 17.33 10.20
C HIS A 302 7.66 18.56 10.06
N GLN A 303 8.20 19.76 10.26
CA GLN A 303 7.47 21.03 10.15
C GLN A 303 8.47 22.16 9.95
N PHE A 304 7.98 23.36 9.63
CA PHE A 304 8.83 24.55 9.70
C PHE A 304 9.33 24.77 11.13
N THR A 305 10.62 25.06 11.26
CA THR A 305 11.27 25.34 12.56
C THR A 305 11.43 26.83 12.82
N ASP A 306 11.33 27.65 11.79
CA ASP A 306 11.69 29.07 11.82
C ASP A 306 10.67 29.91 11.04
N ARG A 307 10.33 31.07 11.62
CA ARG A 307 9.30 31.99 11.10
C ARG A 307 9.71 32.60 9.78
N VAL A 308 10.95 33.08 9.68
CA VAL A 308 11.52 33.74 8.50
C VAL A 308 11.46 32.79 7.31
N THR A 309 11.83 31.54 7.53
CA THR A 309 11.77 30.46 6.55
C THR A 309 10.35 30.21 6.05
N ALA A 310 9.39 30.04 6.97
CA ALA A 310 8.01 29.76 6.64
C ALA A 310 7.39 30.91 5.82
N LEU A 311 7.61 32.16 6.24
CA LEU A 311 7.10 33.34 5.52
C LEU A 311 7.72 33.50 4.14
N THR A 312 9.03 33.27 4.00
CA THR A 312 9.70 33.33 2.69
C THR A 312 9.12 32.30 1.73
N TYR A 313 8.88 31.08 2.20
CA TYR A 313 8.28 30.03 1.37
C TYR A 313 6.85 30.36 0.95
N LEU A 314 6.04 30.91 1.88
CA LEU A 314 4.69 31.36 1.57
C LEU A 314 4.69 32.53 0.56
N GLY A 315 5.59 33.50 0.68
CA GLY A 315 5.72 34.58 -0.31
C GLY A 315 5.99 34.04 -1.71
N ILE A 316 6.98 33.15 -1.84
CA ILE A 316 7.31 32.50 -3.13
C ILE A 316 6.10 31.71 -3.70
N LEU A 317 5.36 30.99 -2.84
CA LEU A 317 4.21 30.21 -3.28
C LEU A 317 3.06 31.07 -3.83
N PHE A 318 2.84 32.25 -3.25
CA PHE A 318 1.74 33.14 -3.58
C PHE A 318 2.13 34.30 -4.52
N GLY A 319 3.41 34.39 -4.91
CA GLY A 319 3.93 35.44 -5.79
C GLY A 319 4.04 36.80 -5.11
N SER A 320 4.30 36.81 -3.80
CA SER A 320 4.48 38.01 -2.96
C SER A 320 5.94 38.35 -2.73
#